data_AF-A0A963NF98-F1
#
_entry.id   AF-A0A963NF98-F1
#
_cell.length_a   1.000
_cell.length_b   1.000
_cell.length_c   1.000
_cell.angle_alpha   90.00
_cell.angle_beta   90.00
_cell.angle_gamma   90.00
#
_symmetry.space_group_name_H-M   'P 1'
#
loop_
_entity.id
_entity.type
_entity.pdbx_description
1 polymer ?
#
loop_
_entity_poly.entity_id
_entity_poly.type
_entity_poly.pdbx_seq_one_letter_code
_entity_poly.pdbx_strand_id
1 'polypeptide(L)'
;VAMDEASLDRMGAWPWPRDTSAQLVDRLSSAGAKTIVLATPLDAPQSNLAQPFFQKIRGLLRTAPPEAAVLKEQVGRALDEADAALDADARLAISLRNAGNVLLPTQLLAPSGAAAGGRTLPSYVHRSALPDLGAGFVLPASAGAQPLALFGQAAAGIGHMQTGPEGVDGIVRQAPLLLGLDGAAVPSLALLTAMHSLHLGAAQVKPVDGHALRLGGLLLPSGSPALLRPQIYANQDGAPPFPVFSFQDVLQGKVPAAQWRDKIVLVGATAPRIQPLLRVPGGGQLAPVELLAHQVSSIRQGHLYTEPAWGGAVMWGGLVAVLFFGAVVLPHWRVPQGVAASVVLAVALLALQWVWLQQRGQWLHLVLPALGLLAGLVVHLVLRRAEWSRAPRSMDQGAQEPDRMMGLALQGQGQLDMAFERLRRVPSSPELHANLMHLAQDFEQKHQYTKARMVYEHILRQNK
;
A
#
# COMPACT_ATOMS: atom_id res chain seq x y z
N VAL A 1 16.14 18.03 -5.70
CA VAL A 1 15.77 19.27 -6.41
C VAL A 1 14.36 19.10 -6.94
N ALA A 2 13.43 19.89 -6.43
CA ALA A 2 12.01 19.76 -6.68
C ALA A 2 11.56 20.73 -7.78
N MET A 3 10.93 20.21 -8.83
CA MET A 3 10.11 21.04 -9.72
C MET A 3 8.76 21.22 -9.03
N ASP A 4 8.74 22.21 -8.14
CA ASP A 4 7.66 22.54 -7.21
C ASP A 4 6.76 23.65 -7.73
N GLU A 5 5.70 23.95 -6.99
CA GLU A 5 4.76 25.00 -7.37
C GLU A 5 5.43 26.39 -7.44
N ALA A 6 6.36 26.68 -6.54
CA ALA A 6 7.12 27.93 -6.54
C ALA A 6 7.98 28.09 -7.82
N SER A 7 8.56 27.00 -8.32
CA SER A 7 9.31 27.02 -9.58
C SER A 7 8.37 27.28 -10.76
N LEU A 8 7.21 26.62 -10.80
CA LEU A 8 6.21 26.84 -11.86
C LEU A 8 5.67 28.27 -11.86
N ASP A 9 5.36 28.82 -10.68
CA ASP A 9 4.80 30.16 -10.56
C ASP A 9 5.77 31.24 -11.04
N ARG A 10 7.09 31.00 -10.92
CA ARG A 10 8.13 31.97 -11.30
C ARG A 10 8.78 31.70 -12.65
N MET A 11 8.84 30.45 -13.11
CA MET A 11 9.46 30.06 -14.38
C MET A 11 8.44 29.82 -15.50
N GLY A 12 7.15 29.80 -15.17
CA GLY A 12 6.06 29.49 -16.08
C GLY A 12 5.74 28.00 -16.13
N ALA A 13 4.75 27.67 -16.96
CA ALA A 13 4.25 26.30 -17.10
C ALA A 13 5.33 25.34 -17.63
N TRP A 14 5.31 24.11 -17.12
CA TRP A 14 6.07 22.99 -17.66
C TRP A 14 5.48 22.55 -19.01
N PRO A 15 6.28 22.12 -20.02
CA PRO A 15 7.73 21.89 -20.00
C PRO A 15 8.60 23.14 -20.18
N TRP A 16 9.65 23.25 -19.38
CA TRP A 16 10.66 24.32 -19.51
C TRP A 16 11.70 24.02 -20.62
N PRO A 17 12.42 25.04 -21.13
CA PRO A 17 13.52 24.85 -22.06
C PRO A 17 14.58 23.85 -21.53
N ARG A 18 15.12 23.00 -22.40
CA ARG A 18 16.14 21.99 -22.05
C ARG A 18 17.46 22.61 -21.63
N ASP A 19 17.75 23.83 -22.11
CA ASP A 19 18.87 24.66 -21.64
C ASP A 19 18.81 24.91 -20.14
N THR A 20 17.61 25.08 -19.59
CA THR A 20 17.39 25.21 -18.15
C THR A 20 17.81 23.95 -17.38
N SER A 21 17.56 22.76 -17.97
CA SER A 21 18.02 21.49 -17.39
C SER A 21 19.54 21.33 -17.53
N ALA A 22 20.11 21.81 -18.65
CA ALA A 22 21.55 21.82 -18.91
C ALA A 22 22.30 22.64 -17.84
N GLN A 23 21.86 23.88 -17.61
CA GLN A 23 22.39 24.77 -16.57
C GLN A 23 22.30 24.16 -15.16
N LEU A 24 21.21 23.45 -14.85
CA LEU A 24 21.09 22.75 -13.58
C LEU A 24 22.14 21.64 -13.45
N VAL A 25 22.29 20.80 -14.47
CA VAL A 25 23.27 19.70 -14.47
C VAL A 25 24.68 20.24 -14.29
N ASP A 26 25.05 21.29 -15.03
CA ASP A 26 26.38 21.91 -14.93
C ASP A 26 26.65 22.45 -13.52
N ARG A 27 25.66 23.11 -12.90
CA ARG A 27 25.77 23.61 -11.52
C ARG A 27 25.92 22.49 -10.49
N LEU A 28 25.11 21.45 -10.59
CA LEU A 28 25.16 20.32 -9.66
C LEU A 28 26.48 19.55 -9.81
N SER A 29 26.91 19.32 -11.04
CA SER A 29 28.17 18.65 -11.35
C SER A 29 29.38 19.45 -10.85
N SER A 30 29.44 20.75 -11.17
CA SER A 30 30.53 21.64 -10.71
C SER A 30 30.56 21.81 -9.19
N ALA A 31 29.42 21.67 -8.50
CA ALA A 31 29.37 21.67 -7.04
C ALA A 31 29.77 20.34 -6.39
N GLY A 32 30.10 19.31 -7.18
CA GLY A 32 30.58 18.00 -6.71
C GLY A 32 29.47 17.01 -6.36
N ALA A 33 28.29 17.12 -6.98
CA ALA A 33 27.27 16.07 -6.87
C ALA A 33 27.86 14.73 -7.30
N LYS A 34 27.61 13.67 -6.52
CA LYS A 34 28.15 12.33 -6.80
C LYS A 34 27.38 11.61 -7.90
N THR A 35 26.06 11.64 -7.81
CA THR A 35 25.14 11.06 -8.79
C THR A 35 24.01 12.06 -9.00
N ILE A 36 23.69 12.38 -10.24
CA ILE A 36 22.54 13.22 -10.58
C ILE A 36 21.51 12.33 -11.26
N VAL A 37 20.26 12.37 -10.82
CA VAL A 37 19.17 11.64 -11.47
C VAL A 37 18.18 12.66 -12.00
N LEU A 38 18.04 12.74 -13.32
CA LEU A 38 16.99 13.54 -13.95
C LEU A 38 15.78 12.66 -14.15
N ALA A 39 14.84 12.70 -13.21
CA ALA A 39 13.62 11.89 -13.19
C ALA A 39 12.54 12.36 -14.18
N THR A 40 12.91 13.11 -15.22
CA THR A 40 11.99 13.63 -16.24
C THR A 40 12.14 12.86 -17.54
N PRO A 41 11.04 12.57 -18.26
CA PRO A 41 11.12 11.93 -19.58
C PRO A 41 11.89 12.80 -20.59
N LEU A 42 12.85 12.18 -21.27
CA LEU A 42 13.65 12.79 -22.34
C LEU A 42 13.41 12.07 -23.68
N ASP A 43 12.18 11.68 -23.96
CA ASP A 43 11.78 10.75 -25.02
C ASP A 43 11.33 11.40 -26.33
N ALA A 44 11.09 12.71 -26.31
CA ALA A 44 10.72 13.50 -27.49
C ALA A 44 11.65 14.72 -27.66
N PRO A 45 11.97 15.12 -28.90
CA PRO A 45 12.73 16.34 -29.16
C PRO A 45 11.99 17.56 -28.61
N GLN A 46 12.72 18.53 -28.06
CA GLN A 46 12.09 19.77 -27.65
C GLN A 46 11.66 20.56 -28.89
N SER A 47 10.38 20.94 -28.93
CA SER A 47 9.84 21.76 -30.02
C SER A 47 10.55 23.10 -30.08
N ASN A 48 11.27 23.35 -31.17
CA ASN A 48 11.86 24.65 -31.47
C ASN A 48 10.91 25.44 -32.38
N LEU A 49 10.18 26.40 -31.80
CA LEU A 49 9.25 27.27 -32.51
C LEU A 49 9.92 28.05 -33.65
N ALA A 50 11.24 28.27 -33.59
CA ALA A 50 11.99 28.95 -34.63
C ALA A 50 12.31 28.05 -35.84
N GLN A 51 12.33 26.73 -35.68
CA GLN A 51 12.79 25.79 -36.71
C GLN A 51 12.02 25.90 -38.04
N PRO A 52 10.68 26.01 -38.06
CA PRO A 52 9.93 26.17 -39.32
C PRO A 52 10.30 27.47 -40.05
N PHE A 53 10.58 28.54 -39.30
CA PHE A 53 11.00 29.82 -39.87
C PHE A 53 12.42 29.74 -40.43
N PHE A 54 13.35 29.09 -39.73
CA PHE A 54 14.69 28.85 -40.25
C PHE A 54 14.67 28.04 -41.55
N GLN A 55 13.84 26.99 -41.63
CA GLN A 55 13.66 26.23 -42.86
C GLN A 55 13.06 27.08 -43.99
N LYS A 56 12.09 27.95 -43.67
CA LYS A 56 11.51 28.89 -44.65
C LYS A 56 12.56 29.88 -45.18
N ILE A 57 13.38 30.46 -44.30
CA ILE A 57 14.45 31.39 -44.70
C ILE A 57 15.49 30.66 -45.55
N ARG A 58 15.93 29.46 -45.15
CA ARG A 58 16.83 28.62 -45.97
C ARG A 58 16.24 28.32 -47.35
N GLY A 59 14.95 28.08 -47.44
CA GLY A 59 14.23 27.90 -48.71
C GLY A 59 14.32 29.15 -49.60
N LEU A 60 14.05 30.33 -49.05
CA LEU A 60 14.15 31.60 -49.78
C LEU A 60 15.59 31.90 -50.23
N LEU A 61 16.59 31.59 -49.39
CA LEU A 61 18.00 31.73 -49.73
C LEU A 61 18.42 30.81 -50.88
N ARG A 62 17.81 29.63 -51.03
CA ARG A 62 18.08 28.72 -52.16
C ARG A 62 17.63 29.31 -53.49
N THR A 63 16.51 30.04 -53.50
CA THR A 63 15.93 30.69 -54.70
C THR A 63 16.49 32.09 -54.99
N ALA A 64 17.39 32.61 -54.14
CA ALA A 64 17.94 33.94 -54.31
C ALA A 64 18.84 34.05 -55.56
N PRO A 65 18.81 35.19 -56.29
CA PRO A 65 19.62 35.41 -57.48
C PRO A 65 21.12 35.38 -57.18
N PRO A 66 21.97 35.08 -58.19
CA PRO A 66 23.43 34.94 -58.00
C PRO A 66 24.12 36.21 -57.51
N GLU A 67 23.56 37.38 -57.79
CA GLU A 67 24.03 38.69 -57.30
C GLU A 67 23.97 38.81 -55.77
N ALA A 68 23.11 38.03 -55.10
CA ALA A 68 22.97 38.00 -53.65
C ALA A 68 23.89 36.95 -52.97
N ALA A 69 24.91 36.42 -53.66
CA ALA A 69 25.77 35.35 -53.15
C ALA A 69 26.39 35.65 -51.78
N VAL A 70 26.93 36.86 -51.58
CA VAL A 70 27.54 37.28 -50.30
C VAL A 70 26.51 37.32 -49.18
N LEU A 71 25.33 37.89 -49.45
CA LEU A 71 24.24 37.95 -48.46
C LEU A 71 23.73 36.55 -48.13
N LYS A 72 23.62 35.66 -49.12
CA LYS A 72 23.21 34.27 -48.93
C LYS A 72 24.16 33.52 -48.00
N GLU A 73 25.46 33.73 -48.16
CA GLU A 73 26.47 33.16 -47.27
C GLU A 73 26.38 33.72 -45.85
N GLN A 74 26.28 35.05 -45.70
CA GLN A 74 26.17 35.71 -44.39
C GLN A 74 24.92 35.29 -43.62
N VAL A 75 23.76 35.31 -44.27
CA VAL A 75 22.50 34.88 -43.65
C VAL A 75 22.52 33.37 -43.39
N GLY A 76 23.12 32.58 -44.29
CA GLY A 76 23.35 31.16 -44.06
C GLY A 76 24.14 30.88 -42.78
N ARG A 77 25.29 31.56 -42.60
CA ARG A 77 26.09 31.46 -41.38
C ARG A 77 25.33 31.90 -40.14
N ALA A 78 24.62 33.03 -40.21
CA ALA A 78 23.82 33.51 -39.08
C ALA A 78 22.69 32.52 -38.69
N LEU A 79 22.08 31.84 -39.67
CA LEU A 79 21.10 30.79 -39.42
C LEU A 79 21.74 29.55 -38.79
N ASP A 80 22.93 29.15 -39.23
CA ASP A 80 23.65 28.01 -38.66
C ASP A 80 24.11 28.30 -37.22
N GLU A 81 24.57 29.53 -36.95
CA GLU A 81 24.87 30.02 -35.60
C GLU A 81 23.61 30.04 -34.72
N ALA A 82 22.50 30.53 -35.25
CA ALA A 82 21.22 30.56 -34.53
C ALA A 82 20.67 29.16 -34.24
N ASP A 83 20.75 28.22 -35.20
CA ASP A 83 20.38 26.82 -35.00
C ASP A 83 21.21 26.20 -33.88
N ALA A 84 22.54 26.34 -33.94
CA ALA A 84 23.43 25.82 -32.90
C ALA A 84 23.18 26.48 -31.54
N ALA A 85 22.85 27.77 -31.52
CA ALA A 85 22.55 28.49 -30.30
C ALA A 85 21.17 28.13 -29.71
N LEU A 86 20.21 27.73 -30.52
CA LEU A 86 18.85 27.41 -30.06
C LEU A 86 18.61 25.91 -29.89
N ASP A 87 19.58 25.07 -30.21
CA ASP A 87 19.54 23.63 -29.97
C ASP A 87 19.72 23.28 -28.48
N ALA A 88 18.64 23.45 -27.73
CA ALA A 88 18.59 23.17 -26.31
C ALA A 88 18.80 21.68 -25.98
N ASP A 89 18.44 20.78 -26.90
CA ASP A 89 18.66 19.33 -26.75
C ASP A 89 20.15 19.00 -26.85
N ALA A 90 20.86 19.57 -27.83
CA ALA A 90 22.32 19.42 -27.95
C ALA A 90 23.06 19.97 -26.73
N ARG A 91 22.67 21.16 -26.21
CA ARG A 91 23.26 21.74 -25.00
C ARG A 91 23.10 20.84 -23.78
N LEU A 92 21.89 20.30 -23.57
CA LEU A 92 21.66 19.35 -22.49
C LEU A 92 22.51 18.09 -22.67
N ALA A 93 22.57 17.51 -23.88
CA ALA A 93 23.39 16.32 -24.12
C ALA A 93 24.89 16.54 -23.88
N ILE A 94 25.43 17.73 -24.19
CA ILE A 94 26.81 18.12 -23.85
C ILE A 94 26.98 18.18 -22.33
N SER A 95 26.05 18.81 -21.63
CA SER A 95 26.08 18.95 -20.16
C SER A 95 26.02 17.59 -19.46
N LEU A 96 25.16 16.68 -19.92
CA LEU A 96 25.08 15.29 -19.44
C LEU A 96 26.42 14.56 -19.60
N ARG A 97 27.05 14.70 -20.77
CA ARG A 97 28.33 14.06 -21.09
C ARG A 97 29.48 14.63 -20.25
N ASN A 98 29.52 15.95 -20.08
CA ASN A 98 30.53 16.64 -19.29
C ASN A 98 30.41 16.30 -17.80
N ALA A 99 29.18 16.17 -17.30
CA ALA A 99 28.94 15.75 -15.93
C ALA A 99 29.33 14.28 -15.69
N GLY A 100 29.08 13.39 -16.65
CA GLY A 100 29.54 11.99 -16.61
C GLY A 100 28.92 11.12 -15.52
N ASN A 101 28.01 11.67 -14.70
CA ASN A 101 27.40 11.01 -13.54
C ASN A 101 25.86 11.17 -13.49
N VAL A 102 25.25 11.42 -14.65
CA VAL A 102 23.80 11.64 -14.76
C VAL A 102 23.08 10.36 -15.19
N LEU A 103 22.05 9.95 -14.44
CA LEU A 103 21.18 8.83 -14.74
C LEU A 103 19.82 9.31 -15.25
N LEU A 104 19.25 8.60 -16.23
CA LEU A 104 17.96 8.93 -16.82
C LEU A 104 16.95 7.77 -16.70
N PRO A 105 15.65 8.08 -16.66
CA PRO A 105 14.60 7.07 -16.70
C PRO A 105 14.40 6.52 -18.10
N THR A 106 14.05 5.23 -18.17
CA THR A 106 13.35 4.64 -19.31
C THR A 106 11.94 4.22 -18.88
N GLN A 107 10.99 4.23 -19.81
CA GLN A 107 9.66 3.69 -19.58
C GLN A 107 9.57 2.27 -20.13
N LEU A 108 9.14 1.36 -19.26
CA LEU A 108 8.80 -0.02 -19.58
C LEU A 108 7.35 -0.25 -19.17
N LEU A 109 6.63 -1.04 -19.97
CA LEU A 109 5.21 -1.30 -19.76
C LEU A 109 5.00 -2.74 -19.31
N ALA A 110 3.89 -2.98 -18.61
CA ALA A 110 3.44 -4.34 -18.33
C ALA A 110 3.17 -5.07 -19.67
N PRO A 111 3.47 -6.37 -19.77
CA PRO A 111 3.27 -7.12 -20.99
C PRO A 111 1.78 -7.21 -21.31
N SER A 112 1.38 -6.71 -22.48
CA SER A 112 -0.01 -6.66 -22.94
C SER A 112 -0.23 -7.62 -24.11
N GLY A 113 -0.75 -8.82 -23.82
CA GLY A 113 -1.26 -9.77 -24.82
C GLY A 113 -0.25 -10.29 -25.86
N ALA A 114 -0.73 -11.12 -26.80
CA ALA A 114 0.07 -11.85 -27.79
C ALA A 114 0.75 -10.98 -28.88
N ALA A 115 0.68 -9.65 -28.77
CA ALA A 115 1.33 -8.70 -29.66
C ALA A 115 2.40 -7.89 -28.92
N ALA A 116 3.23 -8.57 -28.11
CA ALA A 116 4.52 -8.05 -27.64
C ALA A 116 5.51 -7.95 -28.83
N GLY A 117 5.14 -7.19 -29.85
CA GLY A 117 5.94 -6.88 -31.01
C GLY A 117 7.05 -5.91 -30.65
N GLY A 118 8.16 -6.48 -30.19
CA GLY A 118 9.54 -6.07 -30.50
C GLY A 118 9.78 -4.61 -30.82
N ARG A 119 9.92 -3.78 -29.79
CA ARG A 119 10.94 -2.73 -29.85
C ARG A 119 12.10 -3.21 -29.01
N THR A 120 13.18 -3.55 -29.70
CA THR A 120 14.44 -3.87 -29.06
C THR A 120 14.92 -2.67 -28.26
N LEU A 121 15.44 -2.93 -27.07
CA LEU A 121 16.02 -1.90 -26.24
C LEU A 121 17.22 -1.29 -26.98
N PRO A 122 17.32 0.05 -26.98
CA PRO A 122 18.49 0.72 -27.53
C PRO A 122 19.77 0.29 -26.78
N SER A 123 20.90 0.26 -27.48
CA SER A 123 22.19 -0.18 -26.93
C SER A 123 22.63 0.61 -25.68
N TYR A 124 22.24 1.88 -25.57
CA TYR A 124 22.52 2.70 -24.39
C TYR A 124 21.72 2.26 -23.15
N VAL A 125 20.55 1.62 -23.32
CA VAL A 125 19.80 1.03 -22.19
C VAL A 125 20.47 -0.28 -21.76
N HIS A 126 20.88 -1.11 -22.73
CA HIS A 126 21.61 -2.35 -22.45
C HIS A 126 22.90 -2.14 -21.67
N ARG A 127 23.56 -0.98 -21.79
CA ARG A 127 24.77 -0.62 -21.01
C ARG A 127 24.55 -0.72 -19.50
N SER A 128 23.33 -0.40 -19.03
CA SER A 128 22.96 -0.44 -17.62
C SER A 128 22.21 -1.71 -17.24
N ALA A 129 21.83 -2.54 -18.22
CA ALA A 129 21.10 -3.76 -17.98
C ALA A 129 22.00 -4.84 -17.36
N LEU A 130 21.38 -5.69 -16.56
CA LEU A 130 22.00 -6.87 -15.99
C LEU A 130 21.74 -8.07 -16.91
N PRO A 131 22.58 -9.12 -16.84
CA PRO A 131 22.24 -10.41 -17.43
C PRO A 131 20.86 -10.88 -16.94
N ASP A 132 20.13 -11.65 -17.74
CA ASP A 132 18.91 -12.28 -17.27
C ASP A 132 19.22 -13.15 -16.04
N LEU A 133 18.61 -12.80 -14.91
CA LEU A 133 18.84 -13.44 -13.62
C LEU A 133 17.94 -14.66 -13.39
N GLY A 134 17.18 -15.07 -14.41
CA GLY A 134 16.42 -16.31 -14.44
C GLY A 134 14.90 -16.10 -14.46
N ALA A 135 14.22 -17.07 -15.08
CA ALA A 135 12.77 -17.08 -15.23
C ALA A 135 12.06 -17.03 -13.87
N GLY A 136 11.11 -16.10 -13.73
CA GLY A 136 10.29 -15.93 -12.52
C GLY A 136 10.85 -14.94 -11.49
N PHE A 137 12.15 -14.63 -11.52
CA PHE A 137 12.73 -13.60 -10.68
C PHE A 137 12.59 -12.20 -11.30
N VAL A 138 12.73 -12.12 -12.61
CA VAL A 138 12.58 -10.88 -13.38
C VAL A 138 11.15 -10.81 -13.95
N LEU A 139 10.46 -9.68 -13.76
CA LEU A 139 9.13 -9.48 -14.32
C LEU A 139 9.24 -9.15 -15.81
N PRO A 140 8.57 -9.89 -16.71
CA PRO A 140 8.55 -9.54 -18.12
C PRO A 140 7.94 -8.15 -18.31
N ALA A 141 8.47 -7.40 -19.27
CA ALA A 141 8.01 -6.08 -19.65
C ALA A 141 8.02 -5.93 -21.18
N SER A 142 7.39 -4.87 -21.67
CA SER A 142 7.50 -4.41 -23.05
C SER A 142 8.13 -3.02 -23.10
N ALA A 143 8.77 -2.70 -24.23
CA ALA A 143 9.37 -1.39 -24.43
C ALA A 143 8.30 -0.28 -24.46
N GLY A 144 8.45 0.70 -23.57
CA GLY A 144 7.74 1.98 -23.62
C GLY A 144 8.60 3.08 -24.25
N ALA A 145 8.36 4.33 -23.84
CA ALA A 145 9.16 5.47 -24.25
C ALA A 145 10.62 5.36 -23.76
N GLN A 146 11.56 5.58 -24.68
CA GLN A 146 13.00 5.57 -24.41
C GLN A 146 13.53 7.00 -24.51
N PRO A 147 14.54 7.39 -23.72
CA PRO A 147 15.24 8.66 -23.94
C PRO A 147 15.72 8.78 -25.38
N LEU A 148 15.73 9.99 -25.95
CA LEU A 148 16.32 10.20 -27.27
C LEU A 148 17.78 9.73 -27.28
N ALA A 149 18.24 9.22 -28.43
CA ALA A 149 19.57 8.63 -28.55
C ALA A 149 20.69 9.56 -28.09
N LEU A 150 20.60 10.87 -28.36
CA LEU A 150 21.60 11.84 -27.90
C LEU A 150 21.72 11.91 -26.37
N PHE A 151 20.62 11.74 -25.64
CA PHE A 151 20.60 11.75 -24.18
C PHE A 151 20.99 10.40 -23.61
N GLY A 152 20.43 9.33 -24.16
CA GLY A 152 20.74 7.96 -23.75
C GLY A 152 22.22 7.63 -23.85
N GLN A 153 22.88 8.07 -24.94
CA GLN A 153 24.32 7.86 -25.14
C GLN A 153 25.19 8.72 -24.21
N ALA A 154 24.74 9.93 -23.87
CA ALA A 154 25.45 10.89 -23.01
C ALA A 154 25.31 10.58 -21.52
N ALA A 155 24.23 9.92 -21.10
CA ALA A 155 23.98 9.55 -19.72
C ALA A 155 24.98 8.48 -19.21
N ALA A 156 25.25 8.53 -17.90
CA ALA A 156 26.05 7.53 -17.20
C ALA A 156 25.32 6.18 -17.11
N GLY A 157 24.00 6.19 -17.08
CA GLY A 157 23.19 4.99 -17.10
C GLY A 157 21.68 5.26 -17.21
N ILE A 158 20.95 4.21 -17.59
CA ILE A 158 19.51 4.25 -17.83
C ILE A 158 18.82 3.18 -16.99
N GLY A 159 17.82 3.56 -16.19
CA GLY A 159 17.03 2.63 -15.37
C GLY A 159 15.54 2.90 -15.47
N HIS A 160 14.70 1.91 -15.20
CA HIS A 160 13.24 2.11 -15.30
C HIS A 160 12.68 2.81 -14.06
N MET A 161 11.65 3.66 -14.22
CA MET A 161 10.96 4.31 -13.09
C MET A 161 9.57 3.71 -12.82
N GLN A 162 9.34 2.48 -13.27
CA GLN A 162 8.04 1.83 -13.08
C GLN A 162 7.69 1.70 -11.60
N THR A 163 6.55 2.26 -11.21
CA THR A 163 5.92 2.00 -9.92
C THR A 163 5.30 0.61 -9.97
N GLY A 164 5.43 -0.18 -8.89
CA GLY A 164 4.83 -1.52 -8.85
C GLY A 164 3.30 -1.45 -8.85
N PRO A 165 2.62 -2.61 -8.91
CA PRO A 165 1.17 -2.64 -8.92
C PRO A 165 0.61 -1.94 -7.68
N GLU A 166 -0.30 -1.00 -7.90
CA GLU A 166 -1.10 -0.43 -6.82
C GLU A 166 -1.94 -1.54 -6.20
N GLY A 167 -2.07 -1.53 -4.87
CA GLY A 167 -3.05 -2.40 -4.22
C GLY A 167 -4.48 -2.06 -4.69
N VAL A 168 -5.45 -2.90 -4.33
CA VAL A 168 -6.88 -2.62 -4.58
C VAL A 168 -7.30 -1.27 -3.95
N ASP A 169 -6.57 -0.82 -2.94
CA ASP A 169 -6.73 0.45 -2.24
C ASP A 169 -5.99 1.64 -2.89
N GLY A 170 -5.29 1.44 -4.02
CA GLY A 170 -4.52 2.48 -4.69
C GLY A 170 -3.26 2.91 -3.93
N ILE A 171 -2.75 2.08 -3.01
CA ILE A 171 -1.53 2.36 -2.24
C ILE A 171 -0.34 1.61 -2.85
N VAL A 172 0.74 2.34 -3.12
CA VAL A 172 2.00 1.80 -3.65
C VAL A 172 2.86 1.27 -2.51
N ARG A 173 2.92 -0.05 -2.37
CA ARG A 173 3.73 -0.76 -1.33
C ARG A 173 5.02 -1.33 -1.85
N GLN A 174 5.08 -1.57 -3.16
CA GLN A 174 6.14 -2.33 -3.79
C GLN A 174 6.50 -1.75 -5.16
N ALA A 175 7.74 -1.97 -5.58
CA ALA A 175 8.24 -1.57 -6.89
C ALA A 175 9.17 -2.64 -7.46
N PRO A 176 9.12 -2.94 -8.76
CA PRO A 176 10.06 -3.86 -9.38
C PRO A 176 11.49 -3.36 -9.25
N LEU A 177 12.41 -4.25 -8.85
CA LEU A 177 13.84 -3.97 -8.92
C LEU A 177 14.39 -4.17 -10.34
N LEU A 178 13.79 -5.12 -11.06
CA LEU A 178 14.25 -5.60 -12.35
C LEU A 178 13.04 -5.85 -13.25
N LEU A 179 13.13 -5.38 -14.49
CA LEU A 179 12.19 -5.68 -15.56
C LEU A 179 12.91 -6.35 -16.72
N GLY A 180 12.33 -7.41 -17.24
CA GLY A 180 12.92 -8.29 -18.24
C GLY A 180 12.43 -7.92 -19.63
N LEU A 181 13.36 -7.57 -20.51
CA LEU A 181 13.10 -7.25 -21.90
C LEU A 181 14.35 -7.59 -22.73
N ASP A 182 14.16 -8.23 -23.88
CA ASP A 182 15.22 -8.65 -24.80
C ASP A 182 16.34 -9.50 -24.16
N GLY A 183 15.97 -10.43 -23.26
CA GLY A 183 16.93 -11.28 -22.56
C GLY A 183 17.87 -10.52 -21.61
N ALA A 184 17.51 -9.27 -21.25
CA ALA A 184 18.24 -8.45 -20.31
C ALA A 184 17.31 -8.02 -19.15
N ALA A 185 17.89 -7.89 -17.96
CA ALA A 185 17.19 -7.37 -16.79
C ALA A 185 17.52 -5.89 -16.61
N VAL A 186 16.60 -5.02 -17.02
CA VAL A 186 16.73 -3.57 -16.84
C VAL A 186 16.53 -3.25 -15.35
N PRO A 187 17.49 -2.60 -14.67
CA PRO A 187 17.33 -2.23 -13.28
C PRO A 187 16.39 -1.05 -13.11
N SER A 188 15.74 -1.00 -11.94
CA SER A 188 15.04 0.20 -11.52
C SER A 188 16.02 1.35 -11.38
N LEU A 189 15.56 2.57 -11.63
CA LEU A 189 16.36 3.76 -11.48
C LEU A 189 16.86 3.90 -10.03
N ALA A 190 16.09 3.40 -9.05
CA ALA A 190 16.50 3.33 -7.66
C ALA A 190 17.71 2.41 -7.45
N LEU A 191 17.65 1.19 -8.01
CA LEU A 191 18.73 0.21 -7.94
C LEU A 191 19.99 0.72 -8.66
N LEU A 192 19.83 1.26 -9.87
CA LEU A 192 20.93 1.82 -10.65
C LEU A 192 21.59 3.01 -9.92
N THR A 193 20.80 3.88 -9.30
CA THR A 193 21.31 5.00 -8.50
C THR A 193 22.11 4.49 -7.29
N ALA A 194 21.60 3.46 -6.60
CA ALA A 194 22.33 2.85 -5.49
C ALA A 194 23.65 2.22 -5.97
N MET A 195 23.62 1.44 -7.05
CA MET A 195 24.82 0.86 -7.69
C MET A 195 25.85 1.93 -8.05
N HIS A 196 25.44 2.98 -8.77
CA HIS A 196 26.33 4.08 -9.16
C HIS A 196 26.93 4.78 -7.94
N SER A 197 26.12 5.07 -6.92
CA SER A 197 26.59 5.73 -5.69
C SER A 197 27.55 4.88 -4.85
N LEU A 198 27.53 3.57 -5.02
CA LEU A 198 28.39 2.61 -4.34
C LEU A 198 29.55 2.13 -5.23
N HIS A 199 29.68 2.67 -6.45
CA HIS A 199 30.64 2.23 -7.47
C HIS A 199 30.57 0.73 -7.78
N LEU A 200 29.35 0.18 -7.81
CA LEU A 200 29.10 -1.23 -8.10
C LEU A 200 28.74 -1.42 -9.57
N GLY A 201 29.40 -2.38 -10.22
CA GLY A 201 29.09 -2.81 -11.59
C GLY A 201 28.12 -3.99 -11.64
N ALA A 202 27.62 -4.30 -12.84
CA ALA A 202 26.66 -5.39 -13.08
C ALA A 202 27.09 -6.75 -12.51
N ALA A 203 28.39 -7.08 -12.59
CA ALA A 203 28.93 -8.36 -12.09
C ALA A 203 28.83 -8.55 -10.57
N GLN A 204 28.63 -7.45 -9.82
CA GLN A 204 28.46 -7.46 -8.36
C GLN A 204 27.00 -7.58 -7.93
N VAL A 205 26.09 -7.69 -8.90
CA VAL A 205 24.67 -7.90 -8.69
C VAL A 205 24.35 -9.36 -8.99
N LYS A 206 23.96 -10.12 -7.97
CA LYS A 206 23.71 -11.57 -8.10
C LYS A 206 22.40 -11.96 -7.42
N PRO A 207 21.57 -12.80 -8.05
CA PRO A 207 20.41 -13.37 -7.37
C PRO A 207 20.90 -14.32 -6.26
N VAL A 208 20.16 -14.36 -5.16
CA VAL A 208 20.39 -15.26 -4.02
C VAL A 208 19.10 -16.03 -3.80
N ASP A 209 19.16 -17.35 -3.97
CA ASP A 209 18.07 -18.30 -3.75
C ASP A 209 16.75 -17.95 -4.46
N GLY A 210 16.80 -17.16 -5.54
CA GLY A 210 15.63 -16.70 -6.29
C GLY A 210 14.70 -15.75 -5.50
N HIS A 211 15.07 -15.29 -4.31
CA HIS A 211 14.21 -14.47 -3.44
C HIS A 211 14.90 -13.21 -2.91
N ALA A 212 16.17 -13.02 -3.22
CA ALA A 212 16.91 -11.83 -2.86
C ALA A 212 17.92 -11.48 -3.95
N LEU A 213 18.35 -10.22 -3.94
CA LEU A 213 19.39 -9.69 -4.80
C LEU A 213 20.58 -9.27 -3.93
N ARG A 214 21.74 -9.87 -4.14
CA ARG A 214 22.99 -9.41 -3.54
C ARG A 214 23.54 -8.27 -4.37
N LEU A 215 23.76 -7.12 -3.73
CA LEU A 215 24.35 -5.92 -4.30
C LEU A 215 25.67 -5.63 -3.57
N GLY A 216 26.78 -6.14 -4.10
CA GLY A 216 28.06 -6.12 -3.40
C GLY A 216 27.96 -6.86 -2.04
N GLY A 217 28.11 -6.11 -0.94
CA GLY A 217 27.94 -6.64 0.43
C GLY A 217 26.51 -6.58 0.98
N LEU A 218 25.57 -5.93 0.28
CA LEU A 218 24.19 -5.77 0.73
C LEU A 218 23.32 -6.91 0.21
N LEU A 219 22.47 -7.47 1.07
CA LEU A 219 21.42 -8.41 0.67
C LEU A 219 20.09 -7.63 0.59
N LEU A 220 19.51 -7.58 -0.61
CA LEU A 220 18.23 -6.92 -0.89
C LEU A 220 17.16 -8.00 -1.01
N PRO A 221 16.40 -8.28 0.04
CA PRO A 221 15.32 -9.24 -0.06
C PRO A 221 14.17 -8.68 -0.91
N SER A 222 13.76 -9.42 -1.93
CA SER A 222 12.83 -8.95 -2.97
C SER A 222 11.71 -9.94 -3.30
N GLY A 223 11.78 -11.18 -2.80
CA GLY A 223 10.88 -12.26 -3.20
C GLY A 223 11.09 -12.70 -4.66
N SER A 224 10.18 -13.54 -5.15
CA SER A 224 10.07 -13.94 -6.57
C SER A 224 8.64 -13.64 -7.02
N PRO A 225 8.41 -12.66 -7.92
CA PRO A 225 9.40 -11.82 -8.61
C PRO A 225 10.11 -10.80 -7.71
N ALA A 226 11.20 -10.21 -8.21
CA ALA A 226 12.07 -9.25 -7.51
C ALA A 226 11.39 -7.90 -7.26
N LEU A 227 10.48 -7.86 -6.30
CA LEU A 227 9.72 -6.69 -5.87
C LEU A 227 10.30 -6.11 -4.57
N LEU A 228 10.76 -4.88 -4.64
CA LEU A 228 11.21 -4.10 -3.49
C LEU A 228 10.01 -3.62 -2.68
N ARG A 229 10.01 -3.81 -1.35
CA ARG A 229 9.11 -3.08 -0.43
C ARG A 229 9.95 -2.08 0.39
N PRO A 230 10.10 -0.83 -0.07
CA PRO A 230 10.98 0.15 0.58
C PRO A 230 10.39 0.65 1.90
N GLN A 231 11.25 1.09 2.81
CA GLN A 231 10.82 1.87 3.96
C GLN A 231 10.46 3.30 3.52
N ILE A 232 9.25 3.71 3.89
CA ILE A 232 8.82 5.11 3.78
C ILE A 232 9.20 5.80 5.09
N TYR A 233 10.14 6.74 5.01
CA TYR A 233 10.62 7.52 6.14
C TYR A 233 9.59 8.61 6.46
N ALA A 234 9.19 8.71 7.72
CA ALA A 234 8.29 9.78 8.15
C ALA A 234 9.03 11.12 8.22
N ASN A 235 8.28 12.22 8.18
CA ASN A 235 8.81 13.53 8.50
C ASN A 235 9.33 13.56 9.95
N GLN A 236 10.44 14.24 10.17
CA GLN A 236 11.04 14.44 11.48
C GLN A 236 10.90 15.91 11.85
N ASP A 237 10.26 16.21 13.00
CA ASP A 237 10.04 17.57 13.49
C ASP A 237 9.40 18.52 12.44
N GLY A 238 8.47 17.98 11.64
CA GLY A 238 7.77 18.71 10.58
C GLY A 238 8.56 18.89 9.28
N ALA A 239 9.83 18.45 9.23
CA ALA A 239 10.66 18.50 8.02
C ALA A 239 10.62 17.17 7.25
N PRO A 240 10.71 17.20 5.90
CA PRO A 240 10.84 15.98 5.10
C PRO A 240 12.13 15.22 5.46
N PRO A 241 12.15 13.88 5.35
CA PRO A 241 13.30 13.05 5.68
C PRO A 241 14.53 13.30 4.78
N PHE A 242 14.32 13.97 3.64
CA PHE A 242 15.36 14.35 2.70
C PHE A 242 15.33 15.86 2.47
N PRO A 243 16.48 16.54 2.40
CA PRO A 243 16.53 17.96 2.03
C PRO A 243 15.94 18.19 0.63
N VAL A 244 14.94 19.08 0.55
CA VAL A 244 14.29 19.46 -0.71
C VAL A 244 14.60 20.92 -1.00
N PHE A 245 15.13 21.18 -2.19
CA PHE A 245 15.40 22.52 -2.70
C PHE A 245 14.61 22.76 -3.98
N SER A 246 13.97 23.92 -4.08
CA SER A 246 13.25 24.36 -5.27
C SER A 246 14.18 24.43 -6.48
N PHE A 247 13.74 23.92 -7.62
CA PHE A 247 14.50 23.89 -8.87
C PHE A 247 15.01 25.28 -9.25
N GLN A 248 14.16 26.29 -9.13
CA GLN A 248 14.53 27.66 -9.42
C GLN A 248 15.59 28.21 -8.46
N ASP A 249 15.49 27.91 -7.16
CA ASP A 249 16.46 28.43 -6.16
C ASP A 249 17.86 27.85 -6.40
N VAL A 250 17.95 26.61 -6.90
CA VAL A 250 19.24 26.01 -7.34
C VAL A 250 19.77 26.73 -8.59
N LEU A 251 18.91 27.01 -9.57
CA LEU A 251 19.29 27.79 -10.76
C LEU A 251 19.66 29.24 -10.48
N GLN A 252 19.16 29.83 -9.40
CA GLN A 252 19.55 31.17 -8.96
C GLN A 252 20.81 31.15 -8.09
N GLY A 253 21.33 29.97 -7.73
CA GLY A 253 22.52 29.82 -6.90
C GLY A 253 22.28 30.17 -5.42
N LYS A 254 21.03 30.13 -4.95
CA LYS A 254 20.69 30.41 -3.53
C LYS A 254 21.09 29.26 -2.60
N VAL A 255 21.26 28.06 -3.14
CA VAL A 255 21.64 26.88 -2.37
C VAL A 255 23.18 26.75 -2.37
N PRO A 256 23.84 26.75 -1.19
CA PRO A 256 25.30 26.66 -1.11
C PRO A 256 25.86 25.39 -1.76
N ALA A 257 27.00 25.51 -2.43
CA ALA A 257 27.66 24.38 -3.13
C ALA A 257 27.94 23.17 -2.21
N ALA A 258 28.20 23.43 -0.92
CA ALA A 258 28.43 22.39 0.09
C ALA A 258 27.25 21.41 0.27
N GLN A 259 26.03 21.81 -0.11
CA GLN A 259 24.85 20.93 -0.05
C GLN A 259 24.89 19.80 -1.10
N TRP A 260 25.70 19.94 -2.15
CA TRP A 260 25.73 19.00 -3.28
C TRP A 260 26.89 18.01 -3.20
N ARG A 261 28.00 18.39 -2.56
CA ARG A 261 29.24 17.60 -2.53
C ARG A 261 29.00 16.19 -1.99
N ASP A 262 29.41 15.19 -2.78
CA ASP A 262 29.30 13.77 -2.49
C ASP A 262 27.87 13.26 -2.27
N LYS A 263 26.85 14.03 -2.70
CA LYS A 263 25.44 13.66 -2.56
C LYS A 263 24.87 13.01 -3.81
N ILE A 264 23.86 12.16 -3.60
CA ILE A 264 22.93 11.75 -4.66
C ILE A 264 21.88 12.84 -4.78
N VAL A 265 21.74 13.43 -5.96
CA VAL A 265 20.80 14.50 -6.23
C VAL A 265 19.72 14.00 -7.19
N LEU A 266 18.50 13.91 -6.70
CA LEU A 266 17.33 13.57 -7.52
C LEU A 266 16.65 14.86 -7.97
N VAL A 267 16.39 14.98 -9.27
CA VAL A 267 15.71 16.12 -9.89
C VAL A 267 14.43 15.63 -10.53
N GLY A 268 13.28 16.16 -10.12
CA GLY A 268 12.01 15.73 -10.70
C GLY A 268 10.82 16.53 -10.19
N ALA A 269 9.65 16.24 -10.76
CA ALA A 269 8.43 16.94 -10.42
C ALA A 269 7.89 16.54 -9.05
N THR A 270 7.55 17.54 -8.24
CA THR A 270 6.84 17.38 -6.97
C THR A 270 5.52 18.13 -6.95
N ALA A 271 5.32 19.06 -7.88
CA ALA A 271 4.06 19.76 -8.09
C ALA A 271 2.97 18.82 -8.67
N PRO A 272 1.79 18.71 -8.03
CA PRO A 272 0.64 17.99 -8.57
C PRO A 272 0.19 18.46 -9.97
N ARG A 273 0.47 19.73 -10.31
CA ARG A 273 0.20 20.29 -11.66
C ARG A 273 1.02 19.63 -12.78
N ILE A 274 2.14 18.96 -12.45
CA ILE A 274 2.99 18.26 -13.43
C ILE A 274 2.66 16.77 -13.45
N GLN A 275 2.54 16.14 -12.28
CA GLN A 275 2.25 14.71 -12.16
C GLN A 275 1.48 14.40 -10.88
N PRO A 276 0.56 13.41 -10.91
CA PRO A 276 -0.21 13.04 -9.73
C PRO A 276 0.69 12.48 -8.62
N LEU A 277 0.28 12.74 -7.37
CA LEU A 277 0.93 12.18 -6.19
C LEU A 277 0.50 10.72 -5.98
N LEU A 278 1.42 9.91 -5.49
CA LEU A 278 1.22 8.51 -5.18
C LEU A 278 0.86 8.35 -3.71
N ARG A 279 -0.16 7.54 -3.41
CA ARG A 279 -0.48 7.17 -2.02
C ARG A 279 0.49 6.09 -1.54
N VAL A 280 1.07 6.31 -0.37
CA VAL A 280 2.04 5.39 0.24
C VAL A 280 1.56 4.92 1.63
N PRO A 281 2.09 3.80 2.15
CA PRO A 281 1.77 3.33 3.50
C PRO A 281 1.98 4.42 4.56
N GLY A 282 1.09 4.45 5.56
CA GLY A 282 1.09 5.50 6.60
C GLY A 282 0.23 6.72 6.28
N GLY A 283 -0.51 6.70 5.16
CA GLY A 283 -1.46 7.77 4.80
C GLY A 283 -0.83 8.98 4.11
N GLY A 284 0.48 8.93 3.84
CA GLY A 284 1.20 9.97 3.11
C GLY A 284 0.93 9.94 1.60
N GLN A 285 1.20 11.08 0.95
CA GLN A 285 1.25 11.22 -0.50
C GLN A 285 2.64 11.71 -0.90
N LEU A 286 3.23 11.08 -1.90
CA LEU A 286 4.58 11.40 -2.38
C LEU A 286 4.57 11.55 -3.88
N ALA A 287 5.34 12.50 -4.41
CA ALA A 287 5.61 12.52 -5.83
C ALA A 287 6.50 11.33 -6.22
N PRO A 288 6.43 10.83 -7.47
CA PRO A 288 7.28 9.75 -7.96
C PRO A 288 8.79 9.92 -7.67
N VAL A 289 9.33 11.14 -7.78
CA VAL A 289 10.74 11.42 -7.47
C VAL A 289 11.06 11.34 -5.97
N GLU A 290 10.09 11.65 -5.11
CA GLU A 290 10.23 11.50 -3.66
C GLU A 290 10.20 10.02 -3.29
N LEU A 291 9.27 9.25 -3.88
CA LEU A 291 9.25 7.80 -3.73
C LEU A 291 10.57 7.17 -4.19
N LEU A 292 11.16 7.66 -5.29
CA LEU A 292 12.50 7.26 -5.74
C LEU A 292 13.56 7.55 -4.67
N ALA A 293 13.50 8.69 -3.97
CA ALA A 293 14.40 8.99 -2.85
C ALA A 293 14.29 7.97 -1.72
N HIS A 294 13.05 7.61 -1.34
CA HIS A 294 12.78 6.56 -0.37
C HIS A 294 13.34 5.20 -0.80
N GLN A 295 13.15 4.82 -2.06
CA GLN A 295 13.67 3.57 -2.62
C GLN A 295 15.21 3.53 -2.64
N VAL A 296 15.87 4.59 -3.14
CA VAL A 296 17.34 4.68 -3.15
C VAL A 296 17.90 4.60 -1.74
N SER A 297 17.32 5.36 -0.81
CA SER A 297 17.73 5.36 0.59
C SER A 297 17.53 3.99 1.24
N SER A 298 16.39 3.34 0.99
CA SER A 298 16.09 1.99 1.50
C SER A 298 17.05 0.93 0.97
N ILE A 299 17.38 0.96 -0.33
CA ILE A 299 18.35 0.03 -0.94
C ILE A 299 19.74 0.23 -0.33
N ARG A 300 20.21 1.47 -0.20
CA ARG A 300 21.55 1.77 0.33
C ARG A 300 21.69 1.41 1.81
N GLN A 301 20.62 1.52 2.59
CA GLN A 301 20.63 1.23 4.03
C GLN A 301 20.19 -0.21 4.36
N GLY A 302 19.65 -0.95 3.38
CA GLY A 302 19.06 -2.27 3.64
C GLY A 302 17.73 -2.22 4.40
N HIS A 303 17.08 -1.05 4.46
CA HIS A 303 15.81 -0.83 5.15
C HIS A 303 14.63 -1.29 4.29
N LEU A 304 14.46 -2.60 4.19
CA LEU A 304 13.49 -3.24 3.31
C LEU A 304 12.55 -4.15 4.08
N TYR A 305 11.27 -4.12 3.69
CA TYR A 305 10.26 -5.02 4.22
C TYR A 305 10.19 -6.29 3.38
N THR A 306 9.98 -7.43 4.06
CA THR A 306 10.00 -8.74 3.43
C THR A 306 8.85 -9.59 3.93
N GLU A 307 8.34 -10.44 3.07
CA GLU A 307 7.44 -11.50 3.48
C GLU A 307 8.27 -12.79 3.53
N PRO A 308 8.55 -13.34 4.73
CA PRO A 308 9.33 -14.55 4.82
C PRO A 308 8.58 -15.70 4.16
N ALA A 309 9.29 -16.60 3.47
CA ALA A 309 8.68 -17.75 2.80
C ALA A 309 7.88 -18.64 3.78
N TRP A 310 8.33 -18.74 5.04
CA TRP A 310 7.63 -19.47 6.11
C TRP A 310 6.45 -18.69 6.73
N GLY A 311 6.29 -17.40 6.41
CA GLY A 311 5.23 -16.56 6.96
C GLY A 311 3.83 -17.06 6.62
N GLY A 312 3.66 -17.65 5.42
CA GLY A 312 2.41 -18.30 5.02
C GLY A 312 2.07 -19.51 5.91
N ALA A 313 3.06 -20.34 6.25
CA ALA A 313 2.86 -21.47 7.16
C ALA A 313 2.47 -21.01 8.56
N VAL A 314 3.07 -19.92 9.06
CA VAL A 314 2.70 -19.31 10.35
C VAL A 314 1.29 -18.73 10.32
N MET A 315 0.89 -18.07 9.23
CA MET A 315 -0.48 -17.58 9.07
C MET A 315 -1.50 -18.73 9.11
N TRP A 316 -1.32 -19.76 8.29
CA TRP A 316 -2.25 -20.90 8.22
C TRP A 316 -2.25 -21.72 9.50
N GLY A 317 -1.07 -22.02 10.06
CA GLY A 317 -0.95 -22.71 11.34
C GLY A 317 -1.59 -21.93 12.49
N GLY A 318 -1.39 -20.61 12.52
CA GLY A 318 -2.05 -19.72 13.47
C GLY A 318 -3.57 -19.72 13.32
N LEU A 319 -4.08 -19.69 12.08
CA LEU A 319 -5.52 -19.76 11.81
C LEU A 319 -6.12 -21.09 12.29
N VAL A 320 -5.48 -22.22 11.98
CA VAL A 320 -5.92 -23.54 12.45
C VAL A 320 -5.91 -23.61 13.98
N ALA A 321 -4.86 -23.10 14.63
CA ALA A 321 -4.77 -23.08 16.09
C ALA A 321 -5.88 -22.23 16.72
N VAL A 322 -6.20 -21.08 16.13
CA VAL A 322 -7.29 -20.20 16.55
C VAL A 322 -8.66 -20.85 16.38
N LEU A 323 -8.90 -21.51 15.23
CA LEU A 323 -10.15 -22.22 14.98
C LEU A 323 -10.32 -23.40 15.94
N PHE A 324 -9.24 -24.14 16.21
CA PHE A 324 -9.22 -25.19 17.22
C PHE A 324 -9.51 -24.64 18.63
N PHE A 325 -8.88 -23.54 19.01
CA PHE A 325 -9.15 -22.85 20.28
C PHE A 325 -10.63 -22.45 20.39
N GLY A 326 -11.19 -21.84 19.35
CA GLY A 326 -12.59 -21.44 19.30
C GLY A 326 -13.58 -22.62 19.36
N ALA A 327 -13.27 -23.73 18.68
CA ALA A 327 -14.15 -24.88 18.58
C ALA A 327 -14.06 -25.84 19.79
N VAL A 328 -12.87 -25.99 20.38
CA VAL A 328 -12.63 -26.99 21.43
C VAL A 328 -12.46 -26.36 22.80
N VAL A 329 -11.69 -25.29 22.94
CA VAL A 329 -11.37 -24.71 24.26
C VAL A 329 -12.49 -23.77 24.73
N LEU A 330 -12.93 -22.87 23.86
CA LEU A 330 -13.89 -21.82 24.19
C LEU A 330 -15.22 -22.34 24.74
N PRO A 331 -15.83 -23.43 24.23
CA PRO A 331 -17.08 -23.98 24.78
C PRO A 331 -16.99 -24.48 26.23
N HIS A 332 -15.78 -24.81 26.71
CA HIS A 332 -15.58 -25.27 28.09
C HIS A 332 -15.45 -24.10 29.08
N TRP A 333 -15.30 -22.87 28.59
CA TRP A 333 -15.05 -21.69 29.42
C TRP A 333 -16.34 -20.89 29.66
N ARG A 334 -16.36 -20.13 30.77
CA ARG A 334 -17.43 -19.16 31.03
C ARG A 334 -17.29 -17.99 30.05
N VAL A 335 -18.40 -17.38 29.66
CA VAL A 335 -18.44 -16.24 28.73
C VAL A 335 -17.40 -15.14 29.04
N PRO A 336 -17.28 -14.61 30.27
CA PRO A 336 -16.28 -13.55 30.53
C PRO A 336 -14.84 -14.02 30.35
N GLN A 337 -14.54 -15.28 30.67
CA GLN A 337 -13.22 -15.87 30.49
C GLN A 337 -12.91 -16.08 28.99
N GLY A 338 -13.88 -16.57 28.22
CA GLY A 338 -13.75 -16.74 26.78
C GLY A 338 -13.55 -15.41 26.05
N VAL A 339 -14.31 -14.38 26.41
CA VAL A 339 -14.13 -13.01 25.88
C VAL A 339 -12.75 -12.48 26.21
N ALA A 340 -12.34 -12.53 27.49
CA ALA A 340 -11.04 -12.03 27.91
C ALA A 340 -9.90 -12.74 27.18
N ALA A 341 -9.93 -14.07 27.08
CA ALA A 341 -8.90 -14.85 26.40
C ALA A 341 -8.82 -14.54 24.90
N SER A 342 -9.96 -14.49 24.19
CA SER A 342 -9.99 -14.17 22.77
C SER A 342 -9.47 -12.77 22.47
N VAL A 343 -9.85 -11.77 23.27
CA VAL A 343 -9.39 -10.38 23.10
C VAL A 343 -7.89 -10.26 23.38
N VAL A 344 -7.42 -10.84 24.50
CA VAL A 344 -5.99 -10.82 24.86
C VAL A 344 -5.16 -11.51 23.78
N LEU A 345 -5.59 -12.66 23.29
CA LEU A 345 -4.87 -13.39 22.25
C LEU A 345 -4.87 -12.64 20.91
N ALA A 346 -5.99 -12.00 20.53
CA ALA A 346 -6.05 -11.18 19.33
C ALA A 346 -5.11 -9.98 19.42
N VAL A 347 -5.09 -9.26 20.56
CA VAL A 347 -4.15 -8.15 20.80
C VAL A 347 -2.71 -8.65 20.78
N ALA A 348 -2.42 -9.80 21.38
CA ALA A 348 -1.09 -10.39 21.39
C ALA A 348 -0.61 -10.74 19.97
N LEU A 349 -1.47 -11.30 19.12
CA LEU A 349 -1.15 -11.58 17.71
C LEU A 349 -0.84 -10.31 16.92
N LEU A 350 -1.64 -9.25 17.10
CA LEU A 350 -1.42 -7.96 16.44
C LEU A 350 -0.14 -7.27 16.95
N ALA A 351 0.09 -7.31 18.26
CA ALA A 351 1.31 -6.80 18.87
C ALA A 351 2.54 -7.58 18.39
N LEU A 352 2.46 -8.91 18.32
CA LEU A 352 3.54 -9.76 17.79
C LEU A 352 3.85 -9.40 16.34
N GLN A 353 2.83 -9.27 15.49
CA GLN A 353 3.02 -8.84 14.11
C GLN A 353 3.70 -7.47 14.03
N TRP A 354 3.23 -6.49 14.81
CA TRP A 354 3.78 -5.14 14.80
C TRP A 354 5.24 -5.12 15.27
N VAL A 355 5.55 -5.76 16.39
CA VAL A 355 6.93 -5.86 16.91
C VAL A 355 7.84 -6.59 15.93
N TRP A 356 7.37 -7.68 15.31
CA TRP A 356 8.17 -8.44 14.35
C TRP A 356 8.47 -7.61 13.09
N LEU A 357 7.50 -6.86 12.60
CA LEU A 357 7.66 -5.96 11.47
C LEU A 357 8.69 -4.86 11.78
N GLN A 358 8.61 -4.23 12.96
CA GLN A 358 9.50 -3.13 13.33
C GLN A 358 10.94 -3.58 13.62
N GLN A 359 11.13 -4.74 14.26
CA GLN A 359 12.46 -5.21 14.64
C GLN A 359 13.18 -6.00 13.54
N ARG A 360 12.43 -6.72 12.70
CA ARG A 360 13.00 -7.63 11.69
C ARG A 360 12.73 -7.20 10.25
N GLY A 361 11.92 -6.17 10.02
CA GLY A 361 11.47 -5.79 8.68
C GLY A 361 10.67 -6.92 8.00
N GLN A 362 10.07 -7.83 8.76
CA GLN A 362 9.36 -8.99 8.25
C GLN A 362 7.87 -8.85 8.51
N TRP A 363 7.08 -8.88 7.45
CA TRP A 363 5.63 -8.82 7.55
C TRP A 363 5.05 -10.22 7.72
N LEU A 364 4.54 -10.49 8.92
CA LEU A 364 3.75 -11.69 9.23
C LEU A 364 2.26 -11.38 9.13
N HIS A 365 1.51 -12.20 8.40
CA HIS A 365 0.07 -12.01 8.17
C HIS A 365 -0.76 -12.56 9.35
N LEU A 366 -0.57 -12.04 10.57
CA LEU A 366 -1.30 -12.50 11.78
C LEU A 366 -2.68 -11.86 11.96
N VAL A 367 -3.03 -10.87 11.12
CA VAL A 367 -4.36 -10.25 11.10
C VAL A 367 -5.45 -11.29 10.82
N LEU A 368 -5.23 -12.21 9.88
CA LEU A 368 -6.23 -13.23 9.53
C LEU A 368 -6.53 -14.18 10.70
N PRO A 369 -5.52 -14.77 11.38
CA PRO A 369 -5.73 -15.46 12.66
C PRO A 369 -6.46 -14.61 13.71
N ALA A 370 -6.11 -13.33 13.86
CA ALA A 370 -6.78 -12.45 14.83
C ALA A 370 -8.27 -12.24 14.48
N LEU A 371 -8.62 -12.08 13.20
CA LEU A 371 -10.01 -12.02 12.75
C LEU A 371 -10.74 -13.36 12.98
N GLY A 372 -10.05 -14.49 12.78
CA GLY A 372 -10.56 -15.82 13.11
C GLY A 372 -10.96 -15.95 14.58
N LEU A 373 -10.17 -15.36 15.51
CA LEU A 373 -10.50 -15.34 16.94
C LEU A 373 -11.76 -14.55 17.23
N LEU A 374 -11.90 -13.38 16.60
CA LEU A 374 -13.10 -12.54 16.77
C LEU A 374 -14.34 -13.23 16.21
N ALA A 375 -14.24 -13.88 15.06
CA ALA A 375 -15.31 -14.69 14.49
C ALA A 375 -15.69 -15.86 15.41
N GLY A 376 -14.70 -16.58 15.93
CA GLY A 376 -14.92 -17.66 16.91
C GLY A 376 -15.57 -17.17 18.21
N LEU A 377 -15.20 -15.98 18.67
CA LEU A 377 -15.83 -15.34 19.82
C LEU A 377 -17.30 -15.02 19.57
N VAL A 378 -17.64 -14.46 18.40
CA VAL A 378 -19.03 -14.19 18.01
C VAL A 378 -19.84 -15.48 18.00
N VAL A 379 -19.32 -16.55 17.40
CA VAL A 379 -19.97 -17.86 17.38
C VAL A 379 -20.21 -18.38 18.80
N HIS A 380 -19.21 -18.30 19.68
CA HIS A 380 -19.35 -18.72 21.08
C HIS A 380 -20.45 -17.95 21.82
N LEU A 381 -20.52 -16.63 21.65
CA LEU A 381 -21.57 -15.82 22.27
C LEU A 381 -22.96 -16.19 21.74
N VAL A 382 -23.09 -16.44 20.44
CA VAL A 382 -24.36 -16.88 19.81
C VAL A 382 -24.79 -18.24 20.33
N LEU A 383 -23.88 -19.22 20.39
CA LEU A 383 -24.17 -20.56 20.90
C LEU A 383 -24.56 -20.53 22.39
N ARG A 384 -23.83 -19.79 23.22
CA ARG A 384 -24.16 -19.60 24.65
C ARG A 384 -25.51 -18.92 24.84
N ARG A 385 -25.83 -17.91 24.02
CA ARG A 385 -27.15 -17.26 24.05
C ARG A 385 -28.27 -18.23 23.65
N ALA A 386 -28.03 -19.05 22.64
CA ALA A 386 -28.97 -20.08 22.20
C ALA A 386 -29.20 -21.14 23.30
N GLU A 387 -28.14 -21.60 23.97
CA GLU A 387 -28.22 -22.50 25.14
C GLU A 387 -29.05 -21.88 26.26
N TRP A 388 -28.78 -20.62 26.64
CA TRP A 388 -29.57 -19.91 27.65
C TRP A 388 -31.04 -19.72 27.26
N SER A 389 -31.32 -19.51 25.98
CA SER A 389 -32.71 -19.39 25.49
C SER A 389 -33.47 -20.71 25.42
N ARG A 390 -32.75 -21.83 25.24
CA ARG A 390 -33.31 -23.20 25.16
C ARG A 390 -33.36 -23.90 26.50
N ALA A 391 -32.60 -23.43 27.49
CA ALA A 391 -32.66 -23.94 28.84
C ALA A 391 -34.12 -23.87 29.32
N PRO A 392 -34.75 -25.00 29.70
CA PRO A 392 -36.12 -24.99 30.17
C PRO A 392 -36.21 -24.03 31.35
N ARG A 393 -37.27 -23.20 31.39
CA ARG A 393 -37.63 -22.30 32.50
C ARG A 393 -37.97 -23.09 33.78
N SER A 394 -37.07 -23.96 34.23
CA SER A 394 -37.14 -24.66 35.52
C SER A 394 -37.07 -23.66 36.69
N MET A 395 -36.59 -22.43 36.45
CA MET A 395 -36.71 -21.31 37.38
C MET A 395 -38.16 -20.82 37.61
N ASP A 396 -39.12 -21.10 36.72
CA ASP A 396 -40.53 -20.77 36.99
C ASP A 396 -41.17 -21.73 38.02
N GLN A 397 -40.71 -22.98 38.12
CA GLN A 397 -41.28 -23.94 39.09
C GLN A 397 -40.98 -23.54 40.53
N GLY A 398 -39.75 -23.12 40.84
CA GLY A 398 -39.37 -22.67 42.19
C GLY A 398 -39.90 -21.27 42.57
N ALA A 399 -40.23 -20.43 41.59
CA ALA A 399 -40.83 -19.11 41.85
C ALA A 399 -42.33 -19.17 42.21
N GLN A 400 -42.99 -20.31 41.99
CA GLN A 400 -44.46 -20.44 42.05
C GLN A 400 -44.95 -21.42 43.15
N GLU A 401 -44.03 -22.19 43.74
CA GLU A 401 -44.24 -22.93 44.98
C GLU A 401 -44.72 -22.06 46.17
N PRO A 402 -44.24 -20.80 46.36
CA PRO A 402 -44.70 -19.95 47.46
C PRO A 402 -46.20 -19.59 47.36
N ASP A 403 -46.69 -19.28 46.16
CA ASP A 403 -48.11 -18.95 45.94
C ASP A 403 -49.00 -20.19 46.11
N ARG A 404 -48.51 -21.37 45.71
CA ARG A 404 -49.20 -22.65 45.97
C ARG A 404 -49.25 -22.98 47.46
N MET A 405 -48.13 -22.89 48.17
CA MET A 405 -48.05 -23.16 49.60
C MET A 405 -48.89 -22.16 50.41
N MET A 406 -48.87 -20.88 50.04
CA MET A 406 -49.72 -19.86 50.64
C MET A 406 -51.21 -20.15 50.37
N GLY A 407 -51.56 -20.54 49.15
CA GLY A 407 -52.93 -20.94 48.81
C GLY A 407 -53.43 -22.11 49.66
N LEU A 408 -52.59 -23.13 49.86
CA LEU A 408 -52.89 -24.29 50.70
C LEU A 408 -53.01 -23.90 52.19
N ALA A 409 -52.16 -23.00 52.69
CA ALA A 409 -52.26 -22.50 54.06
C ALA A 409 -53.57 -21.74 54.30
N LEU A 410 -53.98 -20.88 53.35
CA LEU A 410 -55.25 -20.15 53.41
C LEU A 410 -56.46 -21.08 53.34
N GLN A 411 -56.36 -22.16 52.56
CA GLN A 411 -57.40 -23.20 52.50
C GLN A 411 -57.53 -23.91 53.86
N GLY A 412 -56.43 -24.29 54.49
CA GLY A 412 -56.42 -24.89 55.84
C GLY A 412 -56.98 -23.96 56.93
N GLN A 413 -56.88 -22.64 56.76
CA GLN A 413 -57.49 -21.63 57.64
C GLN A 413 -58.98 -21.35 57.32
N GLY A 414 -59.54 -22.01 56.30
CA GLY A 414 -60.93 -21.85 55.88
C GLY A 414 -61.22 -20.60 55.05
N GLN A 415 -60.19 -19.86 54.62
CA GLN A 415 -60.28 -18.65 53.78
C GLN A 415 -60.28 -19.02 52.29
N LEU A 416 -61.30 -19.76 51.88
CA LEU A 416 -61.35 -20.45 50.59
C LEU A 416 -61.30 -19.51 49.36
N ASP A 417 -61.85 -18.29 49.47
CA ASP A 417 -61.84 -17.31 48.36
C ASP A 417 -60.42 -16.82 48.04
N MET A 418 -59.66 -16.48 49.08
CA MET A 418 -58.27 -16.03 48.92
C MET A 418 -57.36 -17.19 48.51
N ALA A 419 -57.64 -18.40 48.99
CA ALA A 419 -56.97 -19.61 48.54
C ALA A 419 -57.15 -19.81 47.03
N PHE A 420 -58.37 -19.66 46.51
CA PHE A 420 -58.63 -19.77 45.07
C PHE A 420 -57.94 -18.66 44.27
N GLU A 421 -57.95 -17.42 44.75
CA GLU A 421 -57.27 -16.30 44.08
C GLU A 421 -55.77 -16.50 43.91
N ARG A 422 -55.13 -17.18 44.86
CA ARG A 422 -53.71 -17.54 44.81
C ARG A 422 -53.48 -18.75 43.92
N LEU A 423 -54.23 -19.83 44.11
CA LEU A 423 -54.05 -21.07 43.36
C LEU A 423 -54.36 -20.89 41.87
N ARG A 424 -55.30 -20.03 41.46
CA ARG A 424 -55.59 -19.76 40.04
C ARG A 424 -54.46 -19.05 39.29
N ARG A 425 -53.48 -18.48 40.00
CA ARG A 425 -52.29 -17.83 39.41
C ARG A 425 -51.16 -18.82 39.16
N VAL A 426 -51.22 -19.99 39.80
CA VAL A 426 -50.26 -21.08 39.61
C VAL A 426 -50.59 -21.76 38.27
N PRO A 427 -49.59 -22.04 37.41
CA PRO A 427 -49.84 -22.72 36.16
C PRO A 427 -50.26 -24.18 36.36
N SER A 428 -51.03 -24.66 35.40
CA SER A 428 -51.63 -25.99 35.35
C SER A 428 -50.58 -27.09 35.58
N SER A 429 -50.75 -27.87 36.64
CA SER A 429 -49.94 -29.05 36.96
C SER A 429 -50.83 -30.12 37.60
N PRO A 430 -50.52 -31.42 37.50
CA PRO A 430 -51.36 -32.48 38.06
C PRO A 430 -51.62 -32.29 39.56
N GLU A 431 -50.63 -31.76 40.27
CA GLU A 431 -50.71 -31.51 41.70
C GLU A 431 -51.57 -30.27 42.04
N LEU A 432 -51.50 -29.21 41.22
CA LEU A 432 -52.40 -28.05 41.38
C LEU A 432 -53.86 -28.45 41.15
N HIS A 433 -54.13 -29.31 40.16
CA HIS A 433 -55.47 -29.81 39.92
C HIS A 433 -56.03 -30.54 41.14
N ALA A 434 -55.22 -31.41 41.78
CA ALA A 434 -55.63 -32.06 43.02
C ALA A 434 -55.96 -31.04 44.13
N ASN A 435 -55.13 -30.00 44.30
CA ASN A 435 -55.39 -28.95 45.29
C ASN A 435 -56.67 -28.15 45.00
N LEU A 436 -56.89 -27.78 43.73
CA LEU A 436 -58.12 -27.09 43.31
C LEU A 436 -59.35 -28.00 43.44
N MET A 437 -59.21 -29.31 43.32
CA MET A 437 -60.29 -30.27 43.58
C MET A 437 -60.69 -30.35 45.04
N HIS A 438 -59.72 -30.42 45.94
CA HIS A 438 -60.01 -30.32 47.36
C HIS A 438 -60.63 -28.97 47.71
N LEU A 439 -60.15 -27.87 47.11
CA LEU A 439 -60.73 -26.55 47.34
C LEU A 439 -62.19 -26.45 46.86
N ALA A 440 -62.52 -27.05 45.71
CA ALA A 440 -63.88 -27.10 45.20
C ALA A 440 -64.81 -27.91 46.13
N GLN A 441 -64.32 -29.04 46.65
CA GLN A 441 -65.02 -29.84 47.66
C GLN A 441 -65.25 -29.06 48.96
N ASP A 442 -64.28 -28.28 49.42
CA ASP A 442 -64.44 -27.44 50.62
C ASP A 442 -65.52 -26.36 50.43
N PHE A 443 -65.63 -25.78 49.22
CA PHE A 443 -66.73 -24.87 48.88
C PHE A 443 -68.09 -25.58 48.85
N GLU A 444 -68.17 -26.82 48.36
CA GLU A 444 -69.40 -27.63 48.38
C GLU A 444 -69.84 -27.98 49.79
N GLN A 445 -68.91 -28.37 50.68
CA GLN A 445 -69.21 -28.67 52.08
C GLN A 445 -69.78 -27.44 52.80
N LYS A 446 -69.32 -26.24 52.46
CA LYS A 446 -69.87 -24.96 52.96
C LYS A 446 -71.11 -24.46 52.20
N HIS A 447 -71.69 -25.29 51.32
CA HIS A 447 -72.89 -25.01 50.52
C HIS A 447 -72.74 -23.80 49.57
N GLN A 448 -71.51 -23.47 49.18
CA GLN A 448 -71.18 -22.37 48.26
C GLN A 448 -71.04 -22.86 46.82
N TYR A 449 -72.10 -23.47 46.28
CA TYR A 449 -72.08 -24.18 44.98
C TYR A 449 -71.69 -23.30 43.78
N THR A 450 -72.06 -22.02 43.78
CA THR A 450 -71.67 -21.08 42.72
C THR A 450 -70.16 -20.90 42.65
N LYS A 451 -69.46 -20.91 43.79
CA LYS A 451 -68.01 -20.76 43.86
C LYS A 451 -67.29 -22.06 43.53
N ALA A 452 -67.79 -23.19 44.03
CA ALA A 452 -67.28 -24.50 43.64
C ALA A 452 -67.30 -24.66 42.11
N ARG A 453 -68.40 -24.29 41.46
CA ARG A 453 -68.53 -24.27 39.99
C ARG A 453 -67.44 -23.45 39.30
N MET A 454 -67.10 -22.26 39.81
CA MET A 454 -66.01 -21.45 39.23
C MET A 454 -64.65 -22.15 39.29
N VAL A 455 -64.38 -22.89 40.36
CA VAL A 455 -63.14 -23.69 40.49
C VAL A 455 -63.13 -24.84 39.49
N TYR A 456 -64.24 -25.58 39.36
CA TYR A 456 -64.38 -26.65 38.35
C TYR A 456 -64.23 -26.13 36.91
N GLU A 457 -64.86 -24.99 36.59
CA GLU A 457 -64.73 -24.36 35.27
C GLU A 457 -63.29 -23.91 34.99
N HIS A 458 -62.57 -23.45 36.00
CA HIS A 458 -61.16 -23.08 35.87
C HIS A 458 -60.28 -24.31 35.57
N ILE A 459 -60.49 -25.42 36.30
CA ILE A 459 -59.82 -26.71 36.05
C ILE A 459 -60.08 -27.19 34.62
N LEU A 460 -61.34 -27.18 34.18
CA LEU A 460 -61.72 -27.61 32.83
C LEU A 460 -61.11 -26.74 31.72
N ARG A 461 -60.94 -25.43 31.96
CA ARG A 461 -60.30 -24.53 30.99
C ARG A 461 -58.80 -24.74 30.87
N GLN A 462 -58.14 -25.19 31.93
CA GLN A 462 -56.70 -25.45 31.96
C GLN A 462 -56.30 -26.84 31.44
N ASN A 463 -57.28 -27.72 31.19
CA ASN A 463 -57.10 -29.10 30.71
C ASN A 463 -57.44 -29.28 29.20
N LYS A 464 -57.54 -28.17 28.46
CA LYS A 464 -57.60 -28.11 26.99
C LYS A 464 -56.27 -27.60 26.45
#